data_AF-A0A914NTB6-F1
#
_entry.id   AF-A0A914NTB6-F1
#
_cell.length_a   1.000
_cell.length_b   1.000
_cell.length_c   1.000
_cell.angle_alpha   90.00
_cell.angle_beta   90.00
_cell.angle_gamma   90.00
#
_symmetry.space_group_name_H-M   'P 1'
#
loop_
_entity.id
_entity.type
_entity.pdbx_description
1 polymer ?
#
loop_
_entity_poly.entity_id
_entity_poly.type
_entity_poly.pdbx_seq_one_letter_code
_entity_poly.pdbx_strand_id
1 'polypeptide(L)'
;MKSRFRSLYVRTCNFVGDTTGYLRPCYFTNWAQYRDGRAKFVPEDYVPRLCTHILYAFAQFNSSFILSPTDPADLPNELDPKGLYQRVVELKASYFNYTLNISSNYL
;
A
#
# COMPACT_ATOMS: atom_id res chain seq x y z
N MET A 1 5.04 26.91 47.25
CA MET A 1 4.76 25.61 46.60
C MET A 1 4.86 25.80 45.09
N LYS A 2 5.78 25.07 44.43
CA LYS A 2 6.14 25.22 43.00
C LYS A 2 4.99 24.79 42.08
N SER A 3 4.68 25.61 41.08
CA SER A 3 3.80 25.26 39.98
C SER A 3 4.43 24.16 39.12
N ARG A 4 3.63 23.18 38.69
CA ARG A 4 3.98 22.25 37.62
C ARG A 4 2.99 22.46 36.48
N PHE A 5 3.33 23.35 35.55
CA PHE A 5 2.71 23.34 34.21
C PHE A 5 3.37 22.21 33.42
N ARG A 6 2.61 21.14 33.14
CA ARG A 6 3.04 20.13 32.16
C ARG A 6 2.86 20.74 30.77
N SER A 7 3.98 21.04 30.11
CA SER A 7 4.02 21.39 28.70
C SER A 7 3.42 20.23 27.89
N LEU A 8 2.23 20.43 27.32
CA LEU A 8 1.65 19.54 26.34
C LEU A 8 2.37 19.86 25.02
N TYR A 9 3.33 19.04 24.61
CA TYR A 9 3.88 19.10 23.26
C TYR A 9 2.76 18.62 22.31
N VAL A 10 1.95 19.57 21.82
CA VAL A 10 1.06 19.30 20.70
C VAL A 10 1.98 19.08 19.49
N ARG A 11 2.24 17.82 19.14
CA ARG A 11 2.73 17.49 17.81
C ARG A 11 1.65 17.98 16.85
N THR A 12 1.87 19.11 16.20
CA THR A 12 1.10 19.47 15.03
C THR A 12 1.39 18.38 14.00
N CYS A 13 0.45 17.44 13.83
CA CYS A 13 0.35 16.74 12.55
C CYS A 13 0.02 17.84 11.54
N ASN A 14 1.04 18.35 10.86
CA ASN A 14 0.83 19.16 9.66
C ASN A 14 0.11 18.25 8.67
N PHE A 15 -1.21 18.37 8.66
CA PHE A 15 -2.05 17.81 7.61
C PHE A 15 -1.68 18.59 6.35
N VAL A 16 -0.72 18.08 5.58
CA VAL A 16 -0.64 18.41 4.15
C VAL A 16 -1.78 17.65 3.50
N GLY A 17 -3.01 18.10 3.78
CA GLY A 17 -4.15 17.80 2.94
C GLY A 17 -3.93 18.56 1.65
N ASP A 18 -3.84 17.86 0.53
CA ASP A 18 -3.92 18.46 -0.80
C ASP A 18 -5.30 19.10 -0.92
N THR A 19 -5.40 20.40 -0.63
CA THR A 19 -6.63 21.17 -0.57
C THR A 19 -7.19 21.53 -1.96
N THR A 20 -6.67 20.91 -3.01
CA THR A 20 -7.15 21.05 -4.41
C THR A 20 -7.31 19.71 -5.13
N GLY A 21 -7.36 18.60 -4.37
CA GLY A 21 -6.81 17.28 -4.73
C GLY A 21 -7.43 16.52 -5.91
N TYR A 22 -6.72 16.52 -7.04
CA TYR A 22 -6.92 15.56 -8.13
C TYR A 22 -6.48 14.14 -7.71
N LEU A 23 -7.27 13.13 -8.09
CA LEU A 23 -6.91 11.73 -7.88
C LEU A 23 -5.76 11.33 -8.81
N ARG A 24 -4.72 10.69 -8.25
CA ARG A 24 -3.60 10.06 -8.98
C ARG A 24 -3.53 8.59 -8.60
N PRO A 25 -4.39 7.72 -9.18
CA PRO A 25 -4.36 6.29 -8.90
C PRO A 25 -3.21 5.61 -9.64
N CYS A 26 -2.53 4.67 -8.98
CA CYS A 26 -1.45 3.88 -9.56
C CYS A 26 -1.70 2.40 -9.36
N TYR A 27 -1.55 1.63 -10.44
CA TYR A 27 -1.60 0.18 -10.37
C TYR A 27 -0.26 -0.38 -9.88
N PHE A 28 -0.31 -1.17 -8.82
CA PHE A 28 0.79 -2.03 -8.40
C PHE A 28 0.54 -3.42 -8.98
N THR A 29 1.44 -3.91 -9.83
CA THR A 29 1.27 -5.19 -10.53
C THR A 29 2.15 -6.26 -9.90
N ASN A 30 1.54 -7.32 -9.35
CA ASN A 30 2.26 -8.32 -8.55
C ASN A 30 3.32 -9.10 -9.37
N TRP A 31 3.10 -9.34 -10.65
CA TRP A 31 4.04 -10.04 -11.53
C TRP A 31 5.33 -9.24 -11.83
N ALA A 32 5.39 -7.94 -11.49
CA ALA A 32 6.60 -7.14 -11.68
C ALA A 32 7.78 -7.62 -10.80
N GLN A 33 7.51 -8.37 -9.73
CA GLN A 33 8.55 -8.97 -8.87
C GLN A 33 9.42 -10.02 -9.60
N TYR A 34 8.91 -10.60 -10.68
CA TYR A 34 9.58 -11.66 -11.46
C TYR A 34 10.37 -11.13 -12.65
N ARG A 35 10.34 -9.82 -12.91
CA ARG A 35 11.16 -9.23 -13.97
C ARG A 35 12.63 -9.25 -13.56
N ASP A 36 13.51 -9.30 -14.55
CA ASP A 36 14.95 -9.33 -14.33
C ASP A 36 15.58 -7.92 -14.28
N GLY A 37 16.69 -7.83 -13.55
CA GLY A 37 17.54 -6.64 -13.51
C GLY A 37 16.79 -5.39 -13.06
N ARG A 38 16.98 -4.29 -13.81
CA ARG A 38 16.40 -2.97 -13.48
C ARG A 38 14.89 -2.87 -13.67
N ALA A 39 14.27 -3.89 -14.28
CA ALA A 39 12.83 -3.91 -14.50
C ALA A 39 12.07 -4.61 -13.37
N LYS A 40 12.78 -5.24 -12.42
CA LYS A 40 12.21 -5.80 -11.20
C LYS A 40 11.64 -4.68 -10.35
N PHE A 41 10.43 -4.87 -9.85
CA PHE A 41 9.77 -3.89 -8.99
C PHE A 41 9.02 -4.60 -7.86
N VAL A 42 9.34 -4.23 -6.62
CA VAL A 42 8.70 -4.73 -5.40
C VAL A 42 8.15 -3.55 -4.57
N PRO A 43 7.29 -3.78 -3.55
CA PRO A 43 6.68 -2.68 -2.80
C PRO A 43 7.68 -1.67 -2.22
N GLU A 44 8.89 -2.10 -1.85
CA GLU A 44 9.94 -1.27 -1.26
C GLU A 44 10.60 -0.32 -2.28
N ASP A 45 10.47 -0.60 -3.58
CA ASP A 45 10.93 0.30 -4.64
C ASP A 45 9.97 1.48 -4.85
N TYR A 46 8.79 1.46 -4.21
CA TYR A 46 7.78 2.50 -4.39
C TYR A 46 8.23 3.84 -3.82
N VAL A 47 8.25 4.87 -4.67
CA VAL A 47 8.58 6.23 -4.25
C VAL A 47 7.38 6.89 -3.58
N PRO A 48 7.49 7.32 -2.31
CA PRO A 48 6.36 7.93 -1.63
C PRO A 48 5.92 9.26 -2.26
N ARG A 49 4.61 9.49 -2.22
CA ARG A 49 3.86 10.69 -2.68
C ARG A 49 3.67 10.81 -4.20
N LEU A 50 4.11 9.82 -4.99
CA LEU A 50 3.78 9.77 -6.42
C LEU A 50 2.25 9.70 -6.63
N CYS A 51 1.61 8.76 -5.96
CA CYS A 51 0.19 8.43 -6.15
C CYS A 51 -0.62 8.80 -4.91
N THR A 52 -1.89 9.10 -5.10
CA THR A 52 -2.84 9.28 -3.99
C THR A 52 -3.56 7.97 -3.65
N HIS A 53 -3.68 7.06 -4.62
CA HIS A 53 -4.32 5.76 -4.47
C HIS A 53 -3.42 4.69 -5.08
N ILE A 54 -3.30 3.54 -4.41
CA ILE A 54 -2.67 2.35 -4.97
C ILE A 54 -3.76 1.33 -5.28
N LEU A 55 -3.72 0.75 -6.46
CA LEU A 55 -4.62 -0.29 -6.93
C LEU A 55 -3.79 -1.56 -7.11
N TYR A 56 -3.97 -2.55 -6.24
CA TYR A 56 -3.27 -3.82 -6.38
C TYR A 56 -3.89 -4.63 -7.51
N ALA A 57 -3.09 -4.97 -8.51
CA ALA A 57 -3.44 -5.74 -9.69
C ALA A 57 -2.69 -7.07 -9.68
N PHE A 58 -3.36 -8.23 -9.60
CA PHE A 58 -4.80 -8.42 -9.46
C PHE A 58 -5.12 -9.55 -8.47
N ALA A 59 -6.34 -9.56 -7.97
CA ALA A 59 -6.96 -10.75 -7.41
C ALA A 59 -7.78 -11.49 -8.48
N GLN A 60 -8.12 -12.74 -8.20
CA GLN A 60 -8.94 -13.59 -9.06
C GLN A 60 -10.14 -14.15 -8.28
N PHE A 61 -11.07 -14.79 -8.97
CA PHE A 61 -12.09 -15.61 -8.35
C PHE A 61 -11.70 -17.08 -8.44
N ASN A 62 -11.91 -17.84 -7.37
CA ASN A 62 -11.77 -19.30 -7.42
C ASN A 62 -13.01 -19.96 -8.05
N SER A 63 -13.00 -21.29 -8.14
CA SER A 63 -14.13 -22.08 -8.68
C SER A 63 -15.46 -21.87 -7.95
N SER A 64 -15.43 -21.34 -6.73
CA SER A 64 -16.61 -21.01 -5.92
C SER A 64 -16.99 -19.53 -6.00
N PHE A 65 -16.42 -18.76 -6.94
CA PHE A 65 -16.62 -17.32 -7.11
C PHE A 65 -16.24 -16.49 -5.87
N ILE A 66 -15.28 -16.98 -5.10
CA ILE A 66 -14.74 -16.26 -3.93
C ILE A 66 -13.41 -15.60 -4.34
N LEU A 67 -13.25 -14.33 -3.96
CA LEU A 67 -12.02 -13.57 -4.17
C LEU A 67 -10.83 -14.33 -3.57
N SER A 68 -9.78 -14.51 -4.38
CA SER A 68 -8.61 -15.30 -4.07
C SER A 68 -7.35 -14.61 -4.62
N PRO A 69 -6.16 -14.85 -4.03
CA PRO A 69 -4.91 -14.37 -4.60
C PRO A 69 -4.68 -14.97 -5.99
N THR A 70 -4.01 -14.21 -6.86
CA THR A 70 -3.63 -14.69 -8.20
C THR A 70 -2.27 -15.39 -8.15
N ASP A 71 -1.42 -14.98 -7.20
CA ASP A 71 -0.09 -15.53 -7.00
C ASP A 71 0.09 -15.98 -5.54
N PRO A 72 0.68 -17.16 -5.27
CA PRO A 72 0.98 -17.60 -3.90
C PRO A 72 1.81 -16.59 -3.08
N ALA A 73 2.67 -15.80 -3.74
CA ALA A 73 3.47 -14.73 -3.10
C ALA A 73 2.63 -13.51 -2.67
N ASP A 74 1.37 -13.42 -3.11
CA ASP A 74 0.45 -12.39 -2.63
C ASP A 74 0.18 -12.54 -1.12
N LEU A 75 0.23 -13.78 -0.60
CA LEU A 75 0.00 -14.15 0.80
C LEU A 75 1.30 -14.51 1.54
N PRO A 76 1.29 -14.45 2.90
CA PRO A 76 2.37 -14.95 3.73
C PRO A 76 2.76 -16.40 3.40
N ASN A 77 4.07 -16.64 3.30
CA ASN A 77 4.66 -17.96 3.10
C ASN A 77 6.01 -18.06 3.83
N GLU A 78 6.70 -19.20 3.67
CA GLU A 78 7.97 -19.45 4.37
C GLU A 78 9.09 -18.48 3.97
N LEU A 79 9.07 -17.97 2.73
CA LEU A 79 10.10 -17.07 2.20
C LEU A 79 9.75 -15.59 2.48
N ASP A 80 8.48 -15.25 2.44
CA ASP A 80 7.96 -13.93 2.75
C ASP A 80 6.82 -14.03 3.78
N PRO A 81 7.09 -13.80 5.08
CA PRO A 81 6.10 -13.92 6.13
C PRO A 81 5.02 -12.82 6.10
N LYS A 82 5.16 -11.81 5.25
CA LYS A 82 4.14 -10.78 5.04
C LYS A 82 3.34 -11.01 3.76
N GLY A 83 3.99 -11.51 2.72
CA GLY A 83 3.44 -11.54 1.37
C GLY A 83 3.27 -10.13 0.79
N LEU A 84 2.97 -10.05 -0.50
CA LEU A 84 2.88 -8.77 -1.20
C LEU A 84 1.70 -7.90 -0.74
N TYR A 85 0.54 -8.48 -0.42
CA TYR A 85 -0.61 -7.67 0.01
C TYR A 85 -0.28 -6.84 1.25
N GLN A 86 0.29 -7.48 2.27
CA GLN A 86 0.61 -6.79 3.51
C GLN A 86 1.72 -5.74 3.29
N ARG A 87 2.74 -6.05 2.50
CA ARG A 87 3.82 -5.10 2.17
C ARG A 87 3.29 -3.86 1.45
N VAL A 88 2.34 -4.01 0.53
CA VAL A 88 1.69 -2.86 -0.14
C VAL A 88 0.79 -2.08 0.83
N VAL A 89 0.09 -2.75 1.76
CA VAL A 89 -0.69 -2.08 2.81
C VAL A 89 0.21 -1.24 3.73
N GLU A 90 1.41 -1.72 4.06
CA GLU A 90 2.36 -1.00 4.90
C GLU A 90 2.85 0.31 4.28
N LEU A 91 2.77 0.48 2.94
CA LEU A 91 3.03 1.77 2.29
C LEU A 91 2.08 2.88 2.78
N LYS A 92 0.87 2.52 3.26
CA LYS A 92 -0.07 3.46 3.88
C LYS A 92 0.43 3.99 5.22
N ALA A 93 1.11 3.17 6.02
CA ALA A 93 1.55 3.54 7.36
C ALA A 93 2.53 4.72 7.34
N SER A 94 3.17 4.96 6.19
CA SER A 94 4.09 6.07 6.01
C SER A 94 3.37 7.42 5.81
N TYR A 95 2.10 7.47 5.40
CA TYR A 95 1.42 8.72 5.02
C TYR A 95 -0.12 8.68 5.11
N PHE A 96 -0.71 9.73 5.69
CA PHE A 96 -2.09 9.74 6.19
C PHE A 96 -3.24 9.73 5.14
N ASN A 97 -3.01 9.73 3.83
CA ASN A 97 -4.08 9.87 2.82
C ASN A 97 -4.06 8.80 1.70
N TYR A 98 -3.54 7.60 1.97
CA TYR A 98 -3.48 6.53 0.97
C TYR A 98 -4.67 5.56 1.04
N THR A 99 -5.41 5.46 -0.07
CA THR A 99 -6.40 4.40 -0.27
C THR A 99 -5.76 3.25 -1.06
N LEU A 100 -6.02 2.02 -0.63
CA LEU A 100 -5.63 0.80 -1.35
C LEU A 100 -6.91 0.09 -1.77
N ASN A 101 -7.00 -0.26 -3.04
CA ASN A 101 -8.05 -1.14 -3.55
C ASN A 101 -7.39 -2.33 -4.24
N ILE A 102 -8.05 -3.49 -4.21
CA ILE A 102 -7.60 -4.67 -4.95
C ILE A 102 -8.51 -4.79 -6.18
N SER A 103 -7.91 -4.87 -7.36
CA SER A 103 -8.61 -5.02 -8.62
C SER A 103 -8.73 -6.50 -8.98
N SER A 104 -9.91 -6.93 -9.45
CA SER A 104 -10.12 -8.27 -10.00
C SER A 104 -9.90 -8.28 -11.50
N ASN A 105 -9.35 -9.37 -12.04
CA ASN A 105 -9.13 -9.56 -13.48
C ASN A 105 -10.38 -10.05 -14.24
N TYR A 106 -11.49 -10.32 -13.55
CA TYR A 106 -12.75 -10.72 -14.16
C TYR A 106 -13.73 -9.55 -14.17
N LEU A 107 -14.12 -9.13 -15.39
CA LEU A 107 -15.29 -8.29 -15.67
C LEU A 107 -16.56 -9.16 -15.73
#